data_AF-J9F2U4-F1
#
_entry.id   AF-J9F2U4-F1
#
_cell.length_a   1.000
_cell.length_b   1.000
_cell.length_c   1.000
_cell.angle_alpha   90.00
_cell.angle_beta   90.00
_cell.angle_gamma   90.00
#
_symmetry.space_group_name_H-M   'P 1'
#
loop_
_entity.id
_entity.type
_entity.pdbx_description
1 polymer ?
#
loop_
_entity_poly.entity_id
_entity_poly.type
_entity_poly.pdbx_seq_one_letter_code
_entity_poly.pdbx_strand_id
1 'polypeptide(L)'
;MEIALRLIDPSIALPYWDSSLDQHLSDPRDSVMWTDMLMGESNLNGEVINGPFAGFITLEGHPTIARNLGEEGHLFTDENINTVYGKHTIEGILAYTASTRGKKVYFSACPYPPNFAALEYYHASVHIWIGGDMKPPSTSANDPVFFLHHSFVDYIFENWRQMHQNRIQREQDYPEEIITCTTPRHFANANMRPFNLVNKHGLSNSYTDYLYTYAPRPNCSASKPTCQSQFLFCDLRNGPAHCVSKIKLGKRCEKFIGEDVCYMGICLDGYCKLRNATLISSSISTSQSFQHITTKPPFQQHKNLSGMQQIRNALRHKISGRNRNSTKATIRTTTTAMQTKCLNDDPCCNLWAKNGECPNNVEYMRMYCRRSCNYCQSTDNRQNDNGCFDRHISCSHMRLRGECNQRTKWMAENCQASCGWCNISAYDLCIRTALTN
;
A
#
# COMPACT_ATOMS: atom_id res chain seq x y z
N MET A 1 -4.78 -7.68 -4.36
CA MET A 1 -3.46 -7.16 -3.95
C MET A 1 -3.25 -7.27 -2.45
N GLU A 2 -4.09 -6.66 -1.62
CA GLU A 2 -3.92 -6.67 -0.15
C GLU A 2 -3.81 -8.09 0.46
N ILE A 3 -4.62 -9.05 0.01
CA ILE A 3 -4.46 -10.46 0.45
C ILE A 3 -3.05 -10.98 0.14
N ALA A 4 -2.49 -10.69 -1.04
CA ALA A 4 -1.14 -11.12 -1.40
C ALA A 4 -0.06 -10.45 -0.54
N LEU A 5 -0.27 -9.19 -0.16
CA LEU A 5 0.58 -8.48 0.81
C LEU A 5 0.48 -9.14 2.20
N ARG A 6 -0.73 -9.46 2.66
CA ARG A 6 -0.98 -10.12 3.95
C ARG A 6 -0.49 -11.56 4.04
N LEU A 7 -0.32 -12.25 2.90
CA LEU A 7 0.36 -13.55 2.85
C LEU A 7 1.85 -13.45 3.22
N ILE A 8 2.44 -12.26 3.12
CA ILE A 8 3.83 -11.99 3.49
C ILE A 8 3.88 -11.38 4.91
N ASP A 9 3.15 -10.30 5.16
CA ASP A 9 3.02 -9.68 6.48
C ASP A 9 1.52 -9.48 6.80
N PRO A 10 0.92 -10.29 7.69
CA PRO A 10 -0.51 -10.22 7.96
C PRO A 10 -0.93 -8.93 8.68
N SER A 11 0.02 -8.13 9.19
CA SER A 11 -0.27 -6.88 9.89
C SER A 11 -0.47 -5.69 8.96
N ILE A 12 -0.13 -5.81 7.67
CA ILE A 12 -0.21 -4.69 6.73
C ILE A 12 -1.59 -4.58 6.10
N ALA A 13 -2.01 -3.33 5.92
CA ALA A 13 -3.14 -2.98 5.08
C ALA A 13 -2.66 -2.21 3.86
N LEU A 14 -3.41 -2.27 2.77
CA LEU A 14 -3.15 -1.42 1.60
C LEU A 14 -3.67 0.00 1.90
N PRO A 15 -2.80 1.03 2.01
CA PRO A 15 -3.28 2.38 2.27
C PRO A 15 -3.98 2.96 1.03
N TYR A 16 -4.85 3.94 1.26
CA TYR A 16 -5.34 4.80 0.19
C TYR A 16 -4.48 6.06 0.07
N TRP A 17 -4.43 6.63 -1.13
CA TRP A 17 -3.86 7.95 -1.38
C TRP A 17 -4.96 8.94 -1.74
N ASP A 18 -5.26 9.82 -0.78
CA ASP A 18 -6.19 10.93 -0.98
C ASP A 18 -5.49 12.07 -1.74
N SER A 19 -5.50 11.97 -3.07
CA SER A 19 -4.85 12.95 -3.95
C SER A 19 -5.42 14.37 -3.86
N SER A 20 -6.59 14.56 -3.23
CA SER A 20 -7.10 15.92 -3.03
C SER A 20 -6.26 16.69 -2.01
N LEU A 21 -5.58 16.00 -1.07
CA LEU A 21 -4.68 16.65 -0.11
C LEU A 21 -3.48 17.29 -0.81
N ASP A 22 -3.00 16.70 -1.91
CA ASP A 22 -1.94 17.26 -2.73
C ASP A 22 -2.46 18.37 -3.66
N GLN A 23 -3.72 18.26 -4.08
CA GLN A 23 -4.35 19.23 -4.98
C GLN A 23 -4.50 20.63 -4.38
N HIS A 24 -4.50 20.76 -3.05
CA HIS A 24 -4.55 22.08 -2.39
C HIS A 24 -3.25 22.88 -2.51
N LEU A 25 -2.14 22.23 -2.88
CA LEU A 25 -0.86 22.89 -3.12
C LEU A 25 -0.91 23.83 -4.34
N SER A 26 -0.03 24.82 -4.36
CA SER A 26 0.15 25.68 -5.54
C SER A 26 0.63 24.88 -6.76
N ASP A 27 1.47 23.87 -6.52
CA ASP A 27 1.89 22.88 -7.52
C ASP A 27 1.85 21.49 -6.86
N PRO A 28 0.89 20.63 -7.20
CA PRO A 28 0.78 19.29 -6.59
C PRO A 28 2.00 18.38 -6.86
N ARG A 29 2.86 18.71 -7.83
CA ARG A 29 4.12 18.00 -8.11
C ARG A 29 5.18 18.24 -7.02
N ASP A 30 5.01 19.29 -6.23
CA ASP A 30 5.90 19.64 -5.13
C ASP A 30 5.54 18.94 -3.81
N SER A 31 4.49 18.10 -3.82
CA SER A 31 4.09 17.25 -2.71
C SER A 31 5.21 16.32 -2.23
N VAL A 32 5.23 16.07 -0.92
CA VAL A 32 6.06 15.05 -0.26
C VAL A 32 5.79 13.63 -0.77
N MET A 33 4.61 13.37 -1.35
CA MET A 33 4.28 12.09 -2.00
C MET A 33 5.35 11.69 -3.03
N TRP A 34 5.93 12.67 -3.72
CA TRP A 34 6.95 12.52 -4.76
C TRP A 34 8.35 12.79 -4.20
N THR A 35 8.68 12.12 -3.10
CA THR A 35 10.02 12.10 -2.49
C THR A 35 10.53 10.67 -2.40
N ASP A 36 11.84 10.52 -2.24
CA ASP A 36 12.53 9.25 -2.04
C ASP A 36 12.02 8.45 -0.82
N MET A 37 11.46 9.12 0.19
CA MET A 37 10.86 8.45 1.34
C MET A 37 9.52 7.77 1.03
N LEU A 38 8.75 8.31 0.07
CA LEU A 38 7.42 7.82 -0.29
C LEU A 38 7.44 7.14 -1.65
N MET A 39 6.92 7.77 -2.71
CA MET A 39 6.74 7.09 -4.00
C MET A 39 7.96 7.19 -4.92
N GLY A 40 8.98 7.97 -4.56
CA GLY A 40 10.15 8.22 -5.39
C GLY A 40 9.99 9.44 -6.30
N GLU A 41 11.12 10.05 -6.65
CA GLU A 41 11.23 11.18 -7.57
C GLU A 41 11.44 10.71 -9.01
N SER A 42 10.95 11.50 -9.96
CA SER A 42 11.16 11.30 -11.39
C SER A 42 12.18 12.28 -11.95
N ASN A 43 13.03 11.82 -12.88
CA ASN A 43 13.92 12.69 -13.64
C ASN A 43 13.19 13.39 -14.80
N LEU A 44 13.91 14.14 -15.63
CA LEU A 44 13.34 14.86 -16.78
C LEU A 44 12.74 13.95 -17.86
N ASN A 45 13.13 12.67 -17.90
CA ASN A 45 12.57 11.66 -18.79
C ASN A 45 11.37 10.93 -18.17
N GLY A 46 10.96 11.30 -16.95
CA GLY A 46 9.88 10.68 -16.20
C GLY A 46 10.29 9.45 -15.38
N GLU A 47 11.50 8.94 -15.56
CA GLU A 47 11.98 7.71 -14.90
C GLU A 47 12.05 7.91 -13.38
N VAL A 48 11.50 6.96 -12.61
CA VAL A 48 11.63 6.98 -11.15
C VAL A 48 13.05 6.56 -10.76
N ILE A 49 13.78 7.47 -10.12
CA ILE A 49 15.23 7.34 -9.90
C ILE A 49 15.64 7.02 -8.45
N ASN A 50 14.74 7.19 -7.48
CA ASN A 50 15.03 6.93 -6.07
C ASN A 50 13.78 6.42 -5.31
N GLY A 51 13.96 6.12 -4.03
CA GLY A 51 12.92 5.59 -3.17
C GLY A 51 12.58 4.11 -3.38
N PRO A 52 11.49 3.62 -2.77
CA PRO A 52 11.18 2.19 -2.69
C PRO A 52 10.94 1.51 -4.04
N PHE A 53 10.64 2.29 -5.07
CA PHE A 53 10.25 1.82 -6.40
C PHE A 53 11.28 2.18 -7.48
N ALA A 54 12.46 2.68 -7.11
CA ALA A 54 13.56 2.82 -8.05
C ALA A 54 14.00 1.46 -8.59
N GLY A 55 14.20 1.37 -9.92
CA GLY A 55 14.58 0.12 -10.57
C GLY A 55 13.45 -0.93 -10.59
N PHE A 56 12.20 -0.51 -10.40
CA PHE A 56 11.04 -1.40 -10.52
C PHE A 56 10.84 -1.74 -12.00
N ILE A 57 11.11 -3.00 -12.36
CA ILE A 57 11.05 -3.47 -13.74
C ILE A 57 9.59 -3.67 -14.15
N THR A 58 9.19 -3.07 -15.26
CA THR A 58 7.81 -3.20 -15.78
C THR A 58 7.57 -4.57 -16.39
N LEU A 59 6.30 -4.95 -16.58
CA LEU A 59 5.95 -6.21 -17.24
C LEU A 59 6.45 -6.30 -18.68
N GLU A 60 6.65 -5.17 -19.33
CA GLU A 60 7.22 -5.04 -20.68
C GLU A 60 8.76 -5.16 -20.69
N GLY A 61 9.39 -5.21 -19.51
CA GLY A 61 10.83 -5.33 -19.36
C GLY A 61 11.59 -4.01 -19.33
N HIS A 62 10.91 -2.87 -19.19
CA HIS A 62 11.59 -1.60 -18.95
C HIS A 62 12.24 -1.62 -17.57
N PRO A 63 13.48 -1.09 -17.43
CA PRO A 63 14.26 -1.23 -16.19
C PRO A 63 13.74 -0.38 -15.03
N THR A 64 12.83 0.55 -15.29
CA THR A 64 12.21 1.45 -14.31
C THR A 64 10.81 1.84 -14.77
N ILE A 65 9.97 2.21 -13.80
CA ILE A 65 8.67 2.83 -14.06
C ILE A 65 8.86 4.31 -14.40
N ALA A 66 7.96 4.86 -15.21
CA ALA A 66 7.95 6.27 -15.60
C ALA A 66 6.69 7.01 -15.10
N ARG A 67 6.86 8.28 -14.74
CA ARG A 67 5.81 9.24 -14.34
C ARG A 67 6.09 10.61 -14.92
N ASN A 68 5.08 11.22 -15.53
CA ASN A 68 5.13 12.56 -16.12
C ASN A 68 4.12 13.46 -15.41
N LEU A 69 4.43 13.78 -14.15
CA LEU A 69 3.48 14.41 -13.23
C LEU A 69 2.98 15.76 -13.77
N GLY A 70 1.66 15.91 -13.86
CA GLY A 70 0.96 17.17 -14.15
C GLY A 70 1.15 17.74 -15.55
N GLU A 71 1.58 16.93 -16.53
CA GLU A 71 1.57 17.34 -17.96
C GLU A 71 0.14 17.43 -18.52
N GLU A 72 -0.73 16.51 -18.08
CA GLU A 72 -2.13 16.42 -18.46
C GLU A 72 -2.96 16.03 -17.22
N GLY A 73 -4.29 16.04 -17.33
CA GLY A 73 -5.17 15.60 -16.24
C GLY A 73 -5.10 16.47 -14.99
N HIS A 74 -5.75 16.04 -13.92
CA HIS A 74 -5.73 16.70 -12.62
C HIS A 74 -5.97 15.69 -11.49
N LEU A 75 -5.54 16.05 -10.28
CA LEU A 75 -5.85 15.31 -9.06
C LEU A 75 -7.33 15.47 -8.67
N PHE A 76 -7.83 14.64 -7.76
CA PHE A 76 -9.18 14.84 -7.21
C PHE A 76 -9.28 16.21 -6.53
N THR A 77 -10.42 16.88 -6.70
CA THR A 77 -10.78 18.05 -5.88
C THR A 77 -11.87 17.67 -4.88
N ASP A 78 -12.02 18.45 -3.79
CA ASP A 78 -13.14 18.27 -2.87
C ASP A 78 -14.49 18.42 -3.57
N GLU A 79 -14.59 19.31 -4.57
CA GLU A 79 -15.79 19.46 -5.38
C GLU A 79 -16.10 18.21 -6.20
N ASN A 80 -15.08 17.55 -6.78
CA ASN A 80 -15.28 16.28 -7.47
C ASN A 80 -15.84 15.21 -6.52
N ILE A 81 -15.25 15.10 -5.33
CA ILE A 81 -15.68 14.13 -4.30
C ILE A 81 -17.11 14.44 -3.84
N ASN A 82 -17.43 15.70 -3.53
CA ASN A 82 -18.77 16.12 -3.11
C ASN A 82 -19.80 15.90 -4.23
N THR A 83 -19.41 16.09 -5.49
CA THR A 83 -20.28 15.81 -6.66
C THR A 83 -20.60 14.32 -6.78
N VAL A 84 -19.63 13.44 -6.46
CA VAL A 84 -19.86 11.99 -6.40
C VAL A 84 -20.78 11.64 -5.24
N TYR A 85 -20.53 12.20 -4.04
CA TYR A 85 -21.40 11.99 -2.90
C TYR A 85 -22.82 12.52 -3.10
N GLY A 86 -23.03 13.57 -3.89
CA GLY A 86 -24.36 14.11 -4.18
C GLY A 86 -25.21 13.27 -5.14
N LYS A 87 -24.72 12.15 -5.67
CA LYS A 87 -25.49 11.31 -6.61
C LYS A 87 -26.45 10.41 -5.85
N HIS A 88 -27.67 10.23 -6.34
CA HIS A 88 -28.69 9.43 -5.65
C HIS A 88 -29.09 8.14 -6.37
N THR A 89 -28.53 7.87 -7.56
CA THR A 89 -28.83 6.66 -8.34
C THR A 89 -27.57 5.85 -8.59
N ILE A 90 -27.73 4.53 -8.82
CA ILE A 90 -26.60 3.63 -9.06
C ILE A 90 -25.85 4.00 -10.35
N GLU A 91 -26.55 4.42 -11.40
CA GLU A 91 -25.96 4.85 -12.67
C GLU A 91 -25.25 6.21 -12.57
N GLY A 92 -25.50 6.96 -11.50
CA GLY A 92 -24.69 8.14 -11.19
C GLY A 92 -23.24 7.77 -10.85
N ILE A 93 -23.06 6.63 -10.17
CA ILE A 93 -21.77 6.17 -9.63
C ILE A 93 -21.13 5.13 -10.54
N LEU A 94 -21.88 4.07 -10.87
CA LEU A 94 -21.52 3.05 -11.83
C LEU A 94 -22.07 3.46 -13.21
N ALA A 95 -21.53 4.57 -13.73
CA ALA A 95 -22.04 5.19 -14.95
C ALA A 95 -21.68 4.43 -16.23
N TYR A 96 -22.48 4.62 -17.28
CA TYR A 96 -22.20 4.12 -18.63
C TYR A 96 -21.19 5.03 -19.36
N THR A 97 -19.92 4.95 -18.96
CA THR A 97 -18.81 5.81 -19.46
C THR A 97 -18.33 5.46 -20.88
N ALA A 98 -18.67 4.28 -21.37
CA ALA A 98 -18.42 3.84 -22.75
C ALA A 98 -19.69 3.87 -23.64
N SER A 99 -20.67 4.73 -23.30
CA SER A 99 -21.90 4.88 -24.08
C SER A 99 -21.56 5.22 -25.53
N THR A 100 -21.97 4.36 -26.47
CA THR A 100 -21.64 4.51 -27.89
C THR A 100 -22.48 5.62 -28.52
N ARG A 101 -22.12 6.88 -28.26
CA ARG A 101 -22.69 8.02 -29.00
C ARG A 101 -22.43 7.80 -30.49
N GLY A 102 -23.50 7.62 -31.27
CA GLY A 102 -23.45 7.54 -32.74
C GLY A 102 -23.36 6.14 -33.36
N LYS A 103 -23.07 5.07 -32.62
CA LYS A 103 -23.17 3.70 -33.16
C LYS A 103 -24.57 3.15 -32.92
N LYS A 104 -25.46 3.34 -33.89
CA LYS A 104 -26.75 2.62 -33.90
C LYS A 104 -26.46 1.13 -34.03
N VAL A 105 -26.59 0.40 -32.93
CA VAL A 105 -26.69 -1.07 -32.96
C VAL A 105 -28.19 -1.36 -32.93
N TYR A 106 -28.74 -1.85 -34.05
CA TYR A 106 -30.16 -2.18 -34.18
C TYR A 106 -31.13 -1.05 -33.75
N PHE A 107 -31.01 0.14 -34.35
CA PHE A 107 -31.95 1.27 -34.22
C PHE A 107 -32.14 1.93 -32.84
N SER A 108 -31.54 1.43 -31.75
CA SER A 108 -31.61 2.05 -30.41
C SER A 108 -30.25 2.59 -29.95
N ALA A 109 -30.24 3.80 -29.37
CA ALA A 109 -29.08 4.37 -28.68
C ALA A 109 -29.16 4.08 -27.16
N CYS A 110 -28.04 4.19 -26.45
CA CYS A 110 -28.05 4.15 -24.98
C CYS A 110 -29.00 5.25 -24.44
N PRO A 111 -29.99 4.92 -23.60
CA PRO A 111 -30.95 5.90 -23.09
C PRO A 111 -30.34 6.86 -22.06
N TYR A 112 -29.17 6.54 -21.52
CA TYR A 112 -28.48 7.37 -20.53
C TYR A 112 -27.50 8.35 -21.21
N PRO A 113 -27.52 9.64 -20.84
CA PRO A 113 -26.56 10.61 -21.35
C PRO A 113 -25.15 10.34 -20.78
N PRO A 114 -24.08 10.78 -21.47
CA PRO A 114 -22.74 10.76 -20.90
C PRO A 114 -22.67 11.54 -19.59
N ASN A 115 -22.16 10.91 -18.53
CA ASN A 115 -22.00 11.50 -17.21
C ASN A 115 -20.52 11.80 -16.95
N PHE A 116 -20.03 12.96 -17.43
CA PHE A 116 -18.64 13.37 -17.25
C PHE A 116 -18.25 13.65 -15.79
N ALA A 117 -19.24 13.74 -14.90
CA ALA A 117 -19.04 13.85 -13.47
C ALA A 117 -19.09 12.49 -12.75
N ALA A 118 -18.98 11.37 -13.48
CA ALA A 118 -18.89 10.04 -12.90
C ALA A 118 -17.53 9.85 -12.20
N LEU A 119 -17.53 9.03 -11.15
CA LEU A 119 -16.32 8.70 -10.38
C LEU A 119 -15.20 8.17 -11.28
N GLU A 120 -15.53 7.37 -12.30
CA GLU A 120 -14.57 6.82 -13.27
C GLU A 120 -13.82 7.91 -14.06
N TYR A 121 -14.46 9.03 -14.42
CA TYR A 121 -13.75 10.11 -15.15
C TYR A 121 -12.81 10.90 -14.23
N TYR A 122 -13.21 11.16 -12.99
CA TYR A 122 -12.32 11.80 -12.01
C TYR A 122 -11.14 10.88 -11.67
N HIS A 123 -11.39 9.59 -11.49
CA HIS A 123 -10.37 8.55 -11.34
C HIS A 123 -9.39 8.52 -12.52
N ALA A 124 -9.91 8.56 -13.76
CA ALA A 124 -9.10 8.58 -14.97
C ALA A 124 -8.23 9.85 -15.08
N SER A 125 -8.73 11.00 -14.60
CA SER A 125 -7.97 12.24 -14.57
C SER A 125 -6.69 12.12 -13.75
N VAL A 126 -6.71 11.40 -12.64
CA VAL A 126 -5.51 11.16 -11.79
C VAL A 126 -4.53 10.21 -12.47
N HIS A 127 -5.00 9.18 -13.19
CA HIS A 127 -4.13 8.34 -14.01
C HIS A 127 -3.35 9.16 -15.03
N ILE A 128 -4.07 10.06 -15.72
CA ILE A 128 -3.50 10.96 -16.72
C ILE A 128 -2.55 11.96 -16.06
N TRP A 129 -2.89 12.44 -14.86
CA TRP A 129 -2.05 13.37 -14.09
C TRP A 129 -0.72 12.76 -13.65
N ILE A 130 -0.69 11.50 -13.23
CA ILE A 130 0.59 10.85 -12.92
C ILE A 130 1.40 10.64 -14.21
N GLY A 131 0.74 10.36 -15.33
CA GLY A 131 1.41 10.18 -16.61
C GLY A 131 2.26 8.90 -16.66
N GLY A 132 3.15 8.81 -17.65
CA GLY A 132 4.03 7.65 -17.82
C GLY A 132 3.28 6.33 -17.83
N ASP A 133 3.73 5.36 -17.03
CA ASP A 133 3.11 4.02 -16.96
C ASP A 133 1.68 4.08 -16.40
N MET A 134 1.35 5.05 -15.55
CA MET A 134 0.02 5.20 -14.95
C MET A 134 -1.06 5.64 -15.95
N LYS A 135 -0.69 6.23 -17.09
CA LYS A 135 -1.66 6.79 -18.06
C LYS A 135 -2.38 5.70 -18.87
N PRO A 136 -1.70 4.73 -19.52
CA PRO A 136 -2.39 3.68 -20.27
C PRO A 136 -3.04 2.64 -19.34
N PRO A 137 -4.31 2.25 -19.56
CA PRO A 137 -4.96 1.21 -18.74
C PRO A 137 -4.25 -0.15 -18.75
N SER A 138 -3.48 -0.46 -19.79
CA SER A 138 -2.75 -1.74 -19.92
C SER A 138 -1.47 -1.80 -19.08
N THR A 139 -0.87 -0.66 -18.74
CA THR A 139 0.42 -0.55 -18.04
C THR A 139 0.30 0.05 -16.66
N SER A 140 -0.84 0.67 -16.32
CA SER A 140 -1.00 1.45 -15.09
C SER A 140 -0.67 0.70 -13.81
N ALA A 141 -0.99 -0.60 -13.76
CA ALA A 141 -0.66 -1.45 -12.62
C ALA A 141 0.84 -1.78 -12.47
N ASN A 142 1.72 -1.39 -13.41
CA ASN A 142 3.18 -1.44 -13.25
C ASN A 142 3.64 -0.48 -12.13
N ASP A 143 2.99 0.68 -12.00
CA ASP A 143 3.30 1.66 -10.96
C ASP A 143 2.55 1.33 -9.66
N PRO A 144 3.25 1.09 -8.53
CA PRO A 144 2.60 0.77 -7.26
C PRO A 144 1.62 1.84 -6.74
N VAL A 145 1.72 3.09 -7.19
CA VAL A 145 0.74 4.15 -6.88
C VAL A 145 -0.67 3.78 -7.35
N PHE A 146 -0.79 2.95 -8.39
CA PHE A 146 -2.05 2.38 -8.87
C PHE A 146 -2.94 1.85 -7.74
N PHE A 147 -2.36 1.06 -6.85
CA PHE A 147 -3.11 0.40 -5.79
C PHE A 147 -3.58 1.36 -4.70
N LEU A 148 -2.80 2.41 -4.42
CA LEU A 148 -3.15 3.46 -3.46
C LEU A 148 -4.26 4.35 -4.01
N HIS A 149 -4.16 4.72 -5.30
CA HIS A 149 -5.18 5.48 -6.01
C HIS A 149 -6.51 4.72 -6.05
N HIS A 150 -6.50 3.46 -6.48
CA HIS A 150 -7.71 2.63 -6.53
C HIS A 150 -8.30 2.35 -5.15
N SER A 151 -7.48 2.28 -4.10
CA SER A 151 -7.97 2.19 -2.72
C SER A 151 -8.72 3.46 -2.29
N PHE A 152 -8.35 4.64 -2.82
CA PHE A 152 -9.08 5.88 -2.57
C PHE A 152 -10.37 5.98 -3.39
N VAL A 153 -10.36 5.47 -4.63
CA VAL A 153 -11.60 5.35 -5.42
C VAL A 153 -12.60 4.43 -4.73
N ASP A 154 -12.15 3.29 -4.19
CA ASP A 154 -13.00 2.40 -3.41
C ASP A 154 -13.46 3.05 -2.10
N TYR A 155 -12.60 3.83 -1.41
CA TYR A 155 -13.00 4.66 -0.27
C TYR A 155 -14.16 5.61 -0.60
N ILE A 156 -14.09 6.31 -1.74
CA ILE A 156 -15.17 7.22 -2.18
C ILE A 156 -16.43 6.40 -2.50
N PHE A 157 -16.30 5.28 -3.22
CA PHE A 157 -17.42 4.41 -3.56
C PHE A 157 -18.12 3.87 -2.31
N GLU A 158 -17.38 3.32 -1.36
CA GLU A 158 -17.93 2.75 -0.13
C GLU A 158 -18.59 3.82 0.76
N ASN A 159 -18.01 5.02 0.86
CA ASN A 159 -18.67 6.12 1.56
C ASN A 159 -19.99 6.53 0.91
N TRP A 160 -20.03 6.60 -0.43
CA TRP A 160 -21.27 6.86 -1.13
C TRP A 160 -22.34 5.81 -0.81
N ARG A 161 -21.97 4.52 -0.85
CA ARG A 161 -22.86 3.41 -0.49
C ARG A 161 -23.36 3.54 0.95
N GLN A 162 -22.50 4.00 1.87
CA GLN A 162 -22.88 4.22 3.26
C GLN A 162 -23.87 5.36 3.45
N MET A 163 -23.76 6.42 2.66
CA MET A 163 -24.66 7.57 2.71
C MET A 163 -26.01 7.32 2.02
N HIS A 164 -26.04 6.53 0.93
CA HIS A 164 -27.20 6.45 0.03
C HIS A 164 -27.92 5.12 0.03
N GLN A 165 -27.28 4.05 0.48
CA GLN A 165 -27.83 2.70 0.39
C GLN A 165 -27.94 2.05 1.77
N ASN A 166 -29.07 1.39 1.99
CA ASN A 166 -29.18 0.42 3.06
C ASN A 166 -28.36 -0.85 2.74
N ARG A 167 -28.19 -1.74 3.72
CA ARG A 167 -27.34 -2.93 3.57
C ARG A 167 -27.80 -3.89 2.46
N ILE A 168 -29.10 -3.95 2.14
CA ILE A 168 -29.63 -4.82 1.08
C ILE A 168 -29.31 -4.22 -0.29
N GLN A 169 -29.64 -2.94 -0.47
CA GLN A 169 -29.34 -2.17 -1.70
C GLN A 169 -27.86 -2.24 -2.06
N ARG A 170 -27.00 -2.14 -1.04
CA ARG A 170 -25.55 -2.30 -1.20
C ARG A 170 -25.16 -3.58 -1.95
N GLU A 171 -25.82 -4.70 -1.73
CA GLU A 171 -25.46 -5.98 -2.37
C GLU A 171 -26.19 -6.24 -3.69
N GLN A 172 -27.23 -5.46 -4.01
CA GLN A 172 -28.18 -5.76 -5.08
C GLN A 172 -28.23 -4.70 -6.18
N ASP A 173 -28.07 -3.42 -5.83
CA ASP A 173 -28.17 -2.32 -6.78
C ASP A 173 -26.99 -2.37 -7.76
N TYR A 174 -27.29 -2.61 -9.04
CA TYR A 174 -26.33 -2.64 -10.14
C TYR A 174 -27.00 -2.01 -11.37
N PRO A 175 -26.27 -1.27 -12.23
CA PRO A 175 -26.85 -0.70 -13.45
C PRO A 175 -27.52 -1.75 -14.33
N GLU A 176 -28.60 -1.36 -15.02
CA GLU A 176 -29.29 -2.23 -15.96
C GLU A 176 -28.38 -2.77 -17.07
N GLU A 177 -28.65 -4.00 -17.51
CA GLU A 177 -27.86 -4.69 -18.52
C GLU A 177 -28.23 -4.22 -19.94
N ILE A 178 -27.74 -3.03 -20.31
CA ILE A 178 -28.04 -2.40 -21.60
C ILE A 178 -26.85 -2.51 -22.55
N ILE A 179 -26.95 -3.40 -23.54
CA ILE A 179 -25.87 -3.69 -24.52
C ILE A 179 -25.48 -2.48 -25.40
N THR A 180 -26.35 -1.48 -25.52
CA THR A 180 -26.05 -0.23 -26.25
C THR A 180 -25.29 0.78 -25.39
N CYS A 181 -25.27 0.60 -24.07
CA CYS A 181 -24.58 1.48 -23.12
C CYS A 181 -23.22 0.94 -22.67
N THR A 182 -23.08 -0.38 -22.54
CA THR A 182 -21.85 -1.03 -22.08
C THR A 182 -21.72 -2.42 -22.66
N THR A 183 -20.50 -2.96 -22.66
CA THR A 183 -20.27 -4.32 -23.14
C THR A 183 -20.87 -5.33 -22.15
N PRO A 184 -21.34 -6.52 -22.60
CA PRO A 184 -21.82 -7.57 -21.71
C PRO A 184 -20.79 -8.05 -20.67
N ARG A 185 -19.51 -7.69 -20.80
CA ARG A 185 -18.49 -8.01 -19.81
C ARG A 185 -18.62 -7.21 -18.51
N HIS A 186 -19.36 -6.09 -18.53
CA HIS A 186 -19.62 -5.27 -17.36
C HIS A 186 -20.96 -5.57 -16.69
N PHE A 187 -21.71 -6.56 -17.18
CA PHE A 187 -22.97 -6.99 -16.59
C PHE A 187 -22.76 -7.65 -15.23
N ALA A 188 -23.77 -7.62 -14.37
CA ALA A 188 -23.66 -8.02 -12.97
C ALA A 188 -23.15 -9.46 -12.80
N ASN A 189 -23.64 -10.36 -13.66
CA ASN A 189 -23.29 -11.79 -13.63
C ASN A 189 -22.12 -12.15 -14.57
N ALA A 190 -21.49 -11.18 -15.23
CA ALA A 190 -20.35 -11.46 -16.09
C ALA A 190 -19.09 -11.75 -15.26
N ASN A 191 -18.23 -12.63 -15.78
CA ASN A 191 -17.00 -13.01 -15.11
C ASN A 191 -15.98 -11.87 -15.11
N MET A 192 -15.50 -11.51 -13.93
CA MET A 192 -14.47 -10.51 -13.68
C MET A 192 -13.10 -11.12 -13.97
N ARG A 193 -12.68 -11.10 -15.23
CA ARG A 193 -11.41 -11.70 -15.65
C ARG A 193 -10.19 -10.97 -15.05
N PRO A 194 -9.11 -11.69 -14.70
CA PRO A 194 -8.89 -13.14 -14.81
C PRO A 194 -9.38 -13.95 -13.59
N PHE A 195 -10.15 -13.35 -12.69
CA PHE A 195 -10.59 -13.99 -11.46
C PHE A 195 -11.78 -14.93 -11.69
N ASN A 196 -11.95 -15.89 -10.77
CA ASN A 196 -13.12 -16.76 -10.70
C ASN A 196 -14.22 -16.11 -9.84
N LEU A 197 -14.60 -14.89 -10.21
CA LEU A 197 -15.62 -14.07 -9.55
C LEU A 197 -16.47 -13.39 -10.62
N VAL A 198 -17.73 -13.09 -10.30
CA VAL A 198 -18.58 -12.24 -11.16
C VAL A 198 -18.58 -10.79 -10.65
N ASN A 199 -18.89 -9.84 -11.52
CA ASN A 199 -18.81 -8.41 -11.19
C ASN A 199 -19.59 -8.02 -9.93
N LYS A 200 -20.83 -8.53 -9.77
CA LYS A 200 -21.66 -8.24 -8.59
C LYS A 200 -21.05 -8.71 -7.27
N HIS A 201 -20.11 -9.67 -7.29
CA HIS A 201 -19.41 -10.07 -6.06
C HIS A 201 -18.53 -8.95 -5.50
N GLY A 202 -18.20 -7.92 -6.29
CA GLY A 202 -17.55 -6.70 -5.81
C GLY A 202 -18.42 -5.86 -4.87
N LEU A 203 -19.74 -6.09 -4.85
CA LEU A 203 -20.69 -5.35 -4.00
C LEU A 203 -20.92 -5.98 -2.62
N SER A 204 -20.23 -7.06 -2.25
CA SER A 204 -20.51 -7.72 -0.98
C SER A 204 -20.18 -6.83 0.22
N ASN A 205 -21.10 -6.73 1.20
CA ASN A 205 -20.77 -6.09 2.48
C ASN A 205 -19.72 -6.88 3.28
N SER A 206 -19.49 -8.15 2.93
CA SER A 206 -18.51 -9.00 3.65
C SER A 206 -17.08 -8.46 3.59
N TYR A 207 -16.74 -7.66 2.57
CA TYR A 207 -15.42 -7.04 2.51
C TYR A 207 -15.23 -6.02 3.65
N THR A 208 -16.23 -5.16 3.89
CA THR A 208 -16.14 -4.15 4.95
C THR A 208 -16.50 -4.69 6.33
N ASP A 209 -17.24 -5.80 6.41
CA ASP A 209 -17.52 -6.48 7.68
C ASP A 209 -16.32 -7.30 8.20
N TYR A 210 -15.55 -7.94 7.30
CA TYR A 210 -14.59 -8.98 7.69
C TYR A 210 -13.17 -8.83 7.12
N LEU A 211 -12.95 -8.05 6.06
CA LEU A 211 -11.64 -7.98 5.39
C LEU A 211 -10.87 -6.68 5.69
N TYR A 212 -11.54 -5.53 5.53
CA TYR A 212 -10.93 -4.21 5.73
C TYR A 212 -11.92 -3.18 6.27
N THR A 213 -11.38 -2.12 6.86
CA THR A 213 -12.11 -0.88 7.15
C THR A 213 -11.24 0.30 6.75
N TYR A 214 -11.86 1.41 6.38
CA TYR A 214 -11.13 2.62 6.06
C TYR A 214 -10.90 3.51 7.28
N ALA A 215 -9.70 4.06 7.38
CA ALA A 215 -9.48 5.23 8.23
C ALA A 215 -10.15 6.46 7.60
N PRO A 216 -10.75 7.37 8.39
CA PRO A 216 -11.36 8.57 7.87
C PRO A 216 -10.33 9.46 7.18
N ARG A 217 -10.75 10.27 6.20
CA ARG A 217 -9.89 11.31 5.60
C ARG A 217 -9.30 12.21 6.70
N PRO A 218 -8.02 12.58 6.62
CA PRO A 218 -7.39 13.49 7.57
C PRO A 218 -8.15 14.81 7.68
N ASN A 219 -8.35 15.29 8.90
CA ASN A 219 -8.92 16.61 9.18
C ASN A 219 -8.10 17.33 10.26
N CYS A 220 -8.31 18.63 10.36
CA CYS A 220 -7.63 19.45 11.34
C CYS A 220 -8.47 20.67 11.74
N SER A 221 -7.99 21.35 12.78
CA SER A 221 -8.56 22.60 13.26
C SER A 221 -7.47 23.43 13.93
N ALA A 222 -7.78 24.67 14.30
CA ALA A 222 -6.85 25.51 15.07
C ALA A 222 -6.41 24.86 16.40
N SER A 223 -7.26 24.03 17.02
CA SER A 223 -6.92 23.31 18.26
C SER A 223 -6.16 22.00 18.03
N LYS A 224 -6.21 21.43 16.81
CA LYS A 224 -5.50 20.20 16.41
C LYS A 224 -4.85 20.40 15.02
N PRO A 225 -3.76 21.19 14.92
CA PRO A 225 -3.24 21.67 13.64
C PRO A 225 -2.26 20.72 12.94
N THR A 226 -2.14 19.47 13.39
CA THR A 226 -1.08 18.55 12.91
C THR A 226 -1.57 17.52 11.88
N CYS A 227 -2.87 17.46 11.59
CA CYS A 227 -3.47 16.43 10.71
C CYS A 227 -3.14 14.98 11.13
N GLN A 228 -2.59 14.79 12.34
CA GLN A 228 -2.06 13.53 12.85
C GLN A 228 -1.07 12.83 11.89
N SER A 229 -0.33 13.61 11.09
CA SER A 229 0.61 13.07 10.11
C SER A 229 1.84 13.96 10.00
N GLN A 230 3.02 13.36 9.93
CA GLN A 230 4.27 14.09 9.67
C GLN A 230 4.39 14.55 8.21
N PHE A 231 3.56 14.01 7.32
CA PHE A 231 3.55 14.30 5.88
C PHE A 231 2.47 15.31 5.48
N LEU A 232 1.61 15.70 6.42
CA LEU A 232 0.55 16.68 6.20
C LEU A 232 0.74 17.88 7.11
N PHE A 233 0.15 19.01 6.75
CA PHE A 233 0.00 20.17 7.61
C PHE A 233 -1.44 20.66 7.55
N CYS A 234 -1.84 21.45 8.55
CA CYS A 234 -3.16 22.07 8.56
C CYS A 234 -3.08 23.46 7.93
N ASP A 235 -3.82 23.67 6.84
CA ASP A 235 -4.05 25.00 6.28
C ASP A 235 -5.22 25.64 7.02
N LEU A 236 -4.91 26.70 7.76
CA LEU A 236 -5.84 27.49 8.55
C LEU A 236 -6.12 28.85 7.91
N ARG A 237 -5.44 29.18 6.80
CA ARG A 237 -5.37 30.54 6.26
C ARG A 237 -6.07 30.68 4.91
N ASN A 238 -6.14 29.62 4.10
CA ASN A 238 -6.70 29.67 2.76
C ASN A 238 -8.06 28.97 2.65
N GLY A 239 -8.96 29.24 3.61
CA GLY A 239 -10.32 28.71 3.63
C GLY A 239 -10.68 28.06 4.96
N PRO A 240 -11.73 27.21 4.99
CA PRO A 240 -12.00 26.35 6.14
C PRO A 240 -10.77 25.49 6.47
N ALA A 241 -10.56 25.20 7.75
CA ALA A 241 -9.43 24.38 8.19
C ALA A 241 -9.45 23.01 7.49
N HIS A 242 -8.38 22.68 6.78
CA HIS A 242 -8.25 21.43 6.05
C HIS A 242 -6.81 20.94 6.01
N CYS A 243 -6.64 19.64 5.85
CA CYS A 243 -5.31 19.04 5.76
C CYS A 243 -4.77 19.13 4.33
N VAL A 244 -3.48 19.41 4.22
CA VAL A 244 -2.77 19.57 2.95
C VAL A 244 -1.46 18.80 3.01
N SER A 245 -1.04 18.24 1.88
CA SER A 245 0.24 17.55 1.75
C SER A 245 1.41 18.51 1.99
N LYS A 246 2.44 18.09 2.74
CA LYS A 246 3.63 18.91 2.93
C LYS A 246 4.43 19.02 1.62
N ILE A 247 5.16 20.12 1.51
CA ILE A 247 5.96 20.47 0.33
C ILE A 247 7.41 19.99 0.52
N LYS A 248 8.00 19.40 -0.52
CA LYS A 248 9.40 18.95 -0.51
C LYS A 248 10.38 20.13 -0.51
N LEU A 249 11.61 19.86 -0.07
CA LEU A 249 12.66 20.89 0.00
C LEU A 249 12.97 21.52 -1.37
N GLY A 250 13.33 22.79 -1.37
CA GLY A 250 13.65 23.59 -2.56
C GLY A 250 12.42 24.11 -3.33
N LYS A 251 11.20 23.78 -2.88
CA LYS A 251 9.95 24.14 -3.57
C LYS A 251 9.21 25.30 -2.92
N ARG A 252 8.28 25.90 -3.66
CA ARG A 252 7.59 27.14 -3.24
C ARG A 252 6.57 26.86 -2.15
N CYS A 253 6.58 27.69 -1.11
CA CYS A 253 5.68 27.63 0.03
C CYS A 253 5.01 29.00 0.33
N GLU A 254 5.14 29.98 -0.57
CA GLU A 254 4.63 31.36 -0.42
C GLU A 254 3.16 31.44 0.01
N LYS A 255 2.31 30.56 -0.53
CA LYS A 255 0.87 30.49 -0.19
C LYS A 255 0.61 30.15 1.29
N PHE A 256 1.55 29.50 1.96
CA PHE A 256 1.38 28.93 3.30
C PHE A 256 2.40 29.48 4.31
N ILE A 257 2.87 30.72 4.11
CA ILE A 257 3.81 31.36 5.03
C ILE A 257 3.23 31.41 6.44
N GLY A 258 4.02 30.93 7.41
CA GLY A 258 3.66 30.86 8.83
C GLY A 258 3.10 29.51 9.28
N GLU A 259 2.86 28.57 8.36
CA GLU A 259 2.38 27.22 8.66
C GLU A 259 3.50 26.17 8.55
N ASP A 260 3.29 24.97 9.09
CA ASP A 260 4.25 23.84 9.07
C ASP A 260 4.25 23.10 7.71
N VAL A 261 4.33 23.87 6.62
CA VAL A 261 4.13 23.41 5.24
C VAL A 261 5.28 22.56 4.68
N CYS A 262 6.51 22.75 5.15
CA CYS A 262 7.69 22.13 4.55
C CYS A 262 8.05 20.80 5.21
N TYR A 263 8.15 19.73 4.42
CA TYR A 263 8.65 18.45 4.91
C TYR A 263 10.15 18.55 5.22
N MET A 264 10.53 18.19 6.45
CA MET A 264 11.91 18.28 6.97
C MET A 264 12.55 19.69 6.86
N GLY A 265 11.74 20.74 6.82
CA GLY A 265 12.21 22.11 6.60
C GLY A 265 11.38 23.17 7.31
N ILE A 266 11.56 24.41 6.86
CA ILE A 266 10.76 25.58 7.19
C ILE A 266 10.58 26.44 5.93
N CYS A 267 9.47 27.17 5.86
CA CYS A 267 9.23 28.10 4.76
C CYS A 267 10.01 29.40 5.01
N LEU A 268 11.03 29.65 4.20
CA LEU A 268 11.89 30.84 4.29
C LEU A 268 12.02 31.48 2.91
N ASP A 269 11.75 32.79 2.84
CA ASP A 269 11.75 33.58 1.60
C ASP A 269 10.87 32.98 0.50
N GLY A 270 9.76 32.34 0.88
CA GLY A 270 8.84 31.69 -0.05
C GLY A 270 9.26 30.28 -0.50
N TYR A 271 10.35 29.72 0.02
CA TYR A 271 10.80 28.37 -0.34
C TYR A 271 11.01 27.47 0.87
N CYS A 272 10.78 26.17 0.70
CA CYS A 272 11.09 25.17 1.70
C CYS A 272 12.60 24.96 1.80
N LYS A 273 13.19 25.40 2.91
CA LYS A 273 14.62 25.26 3.19
C LYS A 273 14.85 24.37 4.42
N LEU A 274 16.02 23.75 4.49
CA LEU A 274 16.44 22.99 5.68
C LEU A 274 16.40 23.89 6.92
N ARG A 275 16.04 23.30 8.06
CA ARG A 275 16.18 23.98 9.35
C ARG A 275 17.68 24.14 9.63
N ASN A 276 18.21 25.36 9.52
CA ASN A 276 19.58 25.64 9.93
C ASN A 276 19.74 25.31 11.41
N ALA A 277 20.64 24.39 11.75
CA ALA A 277 20.96 24.01 13.13
C ALA A 277 21.54 25.19 13.96
N THR A 278 21.85 26.31 13.32
CA THR A 278 22.52 27.49 13.90
C THR A 278 21.59 28.57 14.45
N LEU A 279 20.26 28.41 14.39
CA LEU A 279 19.30 29.34 15.02
C LEU A 279 18.67 28.80 16.32
N ILE A 280 19.39 27.94 17.05
CA ILE A 280 19.03 27.60 18.44
C ILE A 280 19.65 28.64 19.36
N SER A 281 18.97 29.77 19.51
CA SER A 281 19.09 30.66 20.68
C SER A 281 18.04 31.76 20.57
N SER A 282 16.77 31.42 20.84
CA SER A 282 15.91 32.20 21.74
C SER A 282 14.48 31.68 21.71
N SER A 283 13.97 31.45 22.92
CA SER A 283 12.55 31.26 23.28
C SER A 283 11.82 30.03 22.72
N ILE A 284 12.13 28.84 23.25
CA ILE A 284 11.09 27.98 23.82
C ILE A 284 11.58 27.49 25.18
N SER A 285 11.12 28.18 26.22
CA SER A 285 11.27 27.78 27.61
C SER A 285 10.27 26.66 27.95
N THR A 286 10.85 25.57 28.46
CA THR A 286 10.34 24.70 29.53
C THR A 286 9.13 23.81 29.28
N SER A 287 9.46 22.51 29.31
CA SER A 287 8.85 21.46 30.14
C SER A 287 7.40 21.07 29.87
N GLN A 288 7.23 19.83 29.41
CA GLN A 288 6.46 18.85 30.17
C GLN A 288 6.84 17.42 29.75
N SER A 289 7.29 16.68 30.76
CA SER A 289 7.42 15.23 30.78
C SER A 289 6.10 14.56 30.40
N PHE A 290 6.11 13.69 29.40
CA PHE A 290 4.99 12.78 29.15
C PHE A 290 4.93 11.74 30.30
N GLN A 291 4.06 11.97 31.26
CA GLN A 291 3.58 10.91 32.14
C GLN A 291 2.53 10.09 31.38
N HIS A 292 2.83 8.81 31.17
CA HIS A 292 1.87 7.83 30.66
C HIS A 292 0.74 7.62 31.68
N ILE A 293 -0.44 8.17 31.41
CA ILE A 293 -1.68 7.72 32.05
C ILE A 293 -2.21 6.55 31.22
N THR A 294 -2.07 5.34 31.78
CA THR A 294 -2.70 4.13 31.28
C THR A 294 -4.14 4.06 31.78
N THR A 295 -5.11 4.16 30.88
CA THR A 295 -6.47 3.67 31.14
C THR A 295 -6.89 2.78 29.97
N LYS A 296 -6.90 1.46 30.22
CA LYS A 296 -7.48 0.45 29.32
C LYS A 296 -9.00 0.49 29.44
N PRO A 297 -9.77 0.51 28.35
CA PRO A 297 -11.15 0.00 28.36
C PRO A 297 -11.14 -1.54 28.32
N PRO A 298 -12.11 -2.22 28.96
CA PRO A 298 -12.14 -3.67 29.02
C PRO A 298 -12.60 -4.29 27.68
N PHE A 299 -11.78 -5.17 27.13
CA PHE A 299 -12.13 -6.03 25.99
C PHE A 299 -12.87 -7.27 26.53
N GLN A 300 -14.15 -7.40 26.21
CA GLN A 300 -14.95 -8.59 26.56
C GLN A 300 -14.55 -9.77 25.67
N GLN A 301 -14.25 -10.91 26.31
CA GLN A 301 -14.00 -12.18 25.65
C GLN A 301 -15.30 -12.74 25.06
N HIS A 302 -15.36 -12.90 23.74
CA HIS A 302 -16.25 -13.89 23.13
C HIS A 302 -15.47 -15.17 22.85
N LYS A 303 -15.68 -16.16 23.73
CA LYS A 303 -15.44 -17.57 23.43
C LYS A 303 -16.55 -18.04 22.50
N ASN A 304 -16.20 -18.65 21.37
CA ASN A 304 -16.87 -19.83 20.80
C ASN A 304 -16.10 -20.34 19.58
N LEU A 305 -15.15 -21.26 19.83
CA LEU A 305 -14.67 -22.21 18.84
C LEU A 305 -15.75 -23.30 18.68
N SER A 306 -16.64 -23.14 17.71
CA SER A 306 -17.24 -24.27 16.97
C SER A 306 -17.96 -23.71 15.76
N GLY A 307 -17.47 -24.05 14.56
CA GLY A 307 -17.99 -23.49 13.30
C GLY A 307 -17.03 -23.63 12.10
N MET A 308 -15.75 -23.91 12.35
CA MET A 308 -14.75 -24.15 11.30
C MET A 308 -14.39 -25.64 11.19
N GLN A 309 -15.40 -26.48 11.00
CA GLN A 309 -15.18 -27.93 10.78
C GLN A 309 -16.03 -28.55 9.66
N GLN A 310 -16.62 -27.73 8.79
CA GLN A 310 -17.40 -28.23 7.64
C GLN A 310 -16.87 -27.84 6.25
N ILE A 311 -15.67 -27.25 6.14
CA ILE A 311 -15.03 -26.93 4.84
C ILE A 311 -13.70 -27.69 4.68
N ARG A 312 -13.69 -29.00 5.04
CA ARG A 312 -12.52 -29.89 4.83
C ARG A 312 -12.80 -31.10 3.95
N ASN A 313 -14.04 -31.34 3.54
CA ASN A 313 -14.43 -32.59 2.87
C ASN A 313 -14.74 -32.47 1.36
N ALA A 314 -14.26 -31.44 0.66
CA ALA A 314 -14.54 -31.27 -0.77
C ALA A 314 -13.32 -31.26 -1.72
N LEU A 315 -12.11 -31.61 -1.26
CA LEU A 315 -10.90 -31.61 -2.12
C LEU A 315 -10.07 -32.91 -2.06
N ARG A 316 -10.68 -34.04 -1.73
CA ARG A 316 -10.06 -35.36 -1.89
C ARG A 316 -10.85 -36.20 -2.88
N HIS A 317 -10.58 -36.06 -4.18
CA HIS A 317 -10.68 -37.18 -5.12
C HIS A 317 -9.89 -36.88 -6.42
N LYS A 318 -9.20 -37.93 -6.87
CA LYS A 318 -8.49 -38.16 -8.15
C LYS A 318 -7.02 -37.72 -8.24
N ILE A 319 -6.17 -38.60 -7.73
CA ILE A 319 -4.89 -38.94 -8.35
C ILE A 319 -5.14 -40.18 -9.23
N SER A 320 -4.77 -40.13 -10.51
CA SER A 320 -4.24 -41.32 -11.21
C SER A 320 -3.48 -40.92 -12.48
N GLY A 321 -2.16 -41.15 -12.44
CA GLY A 321 -1.40 -41.75 -13.53
C GLY A 321 -0.95 -40.89 -14.72
N ARG A 322 0.34 -40.50 -14.73
CA ARG A 322 1.29 -40.96 -15.77
C ARG A 322 2.76 -40.62 -15.45
N ASN A 323 3.58 -41.68 -15.50
CA ASN A 323 5.05 -41.65 -15.56
C ASN A 323 5.56 -40.96 -16.84
N ARG A 324 6.68 -40.22 -16.75
CA ARG A 324 7.73 -40.20 -17.76
C ARG A 324 9.06 -39.66 -17.21
N ASN A 325 10.10 -40.46 -17.46
CA ASN A 325 11.52 -40.23 -17.15
C ASN A 325 12.20 -39.24 -18.12
N SER A 326 13.40 -38.80 -17.71
CA SER A 326 14.49 -38.19 -18.52
C SER A 326 14.34 -36.67 -18.77
N THR A 327 15.33 -35.78 -18.58
CA THR A 327 16.80 -35.92 -18.61
C THR A 327 17.42 -34.71 -17.89
N LYS A 328 18.54 -34.91 -17.18
CA LYS A 328 19.39 -33.84 -16.63
C LYS A 328 20.07 -33.06 -17.76
N ALA A 329 19.98 -31.74 -17.73
CA ALA A 329 20.88 -30.85 -18.46
C ALA A 329 21.34 -29.71 -17.55
N THR A 330 22.64 -29.70 -17.29
CA THR A 330 23.38 -28.74 -16.46
C THR A 330 23.65 -27.49 -17.29
N ILE A 331 23.16 -26.32 -16.87
CA ILE A 331 23.63 -25.03 -17.39
C ILE A 331 24.21 -24.24 -16.21
N ARG A 332 25.53 -24.07 -16.23
CA ARG A 332 26.25 -23.07 -15.45
C ARG A 332 26.11 -21.74 -16.20
N THR A 333 25.46 -20.77 -15.60
CA THR A 333 25.57 -19.35 -15.96
C THR A 333 25.78 -18.55 -14.69
N THR A 334 27.01 -18.08 -14.54
CA THR A 334 27.42 -17.05 -13.59
C THR A 334 26.94 -15.69 -14.10
N THR A 335 26.06 -15.02 -13.35
CA THR A 335 25.93 -13.55 -13.39
C THR A 335 25.30 -13.04 -12.10
N THR A 336 25.96 -12.03 -11.57
CA THR A 336 25.88 -11.49 -10.22
C THR A 336 24.70 -10.51 -10.10
N ALA A 337 23.52 -11.01 -9.75
CA ALA A 337 22.40 -10.18 -9.28
C ALA A 337 22.49 -10.07 -7.75
N MET A 338 23.04 -8.97 -7.24
CA MET A 338 23.14 -8.66 -5.81
C MET A 338 21.75 -8.35 -5.19
N GLN A 339 21.30 -8.72 -3.98
CA GLN A 339 21.56 -9.82 -3.03
C GLN A 339 20.93 -9.44 -1.66
N THR A 340 19.67 -9.81 -1.37
CA THR A 340 19.07 -9.73 0.00
C THR A 340 17.96 -10.75 0.29
N LYS A 341 17.59 -11.64 -0.64
CA LYS A 341 16.36 -12.45 -0.51
C LYS A 341 16.47 -13.78 0.28
N CYS A 342 17.58 -14.04 0.96
CA CYS A 342 17.76 -15.32 1.67
C CYS A 342 17.94 -15.14 3.18
N LEU A 343 16.82 -14.93 3.87
CA LEU A 343 16.74 -14.78 5.32
C LEU A 343 15.87 -15.88 5.94
N ASN A 344 15.98 -16.05 7.26
CA ASN A 344 15.02 -16.79 8.06
C ASN A 344 14.15 -15.77 8.81
N ASP A 345 12.93 -16.14 9.17
CA ASP A 345 12.01 -15.28 9.91
C ASP A 345 12.03 -15.57 11.43
N ASP A 346 12.61 -16.71 11.82
CA ASP A 346 12.69 -17.18 13.21
C ASP A 346 14.14 -17.54 13.61
N PRO A 347 14.61 -17.11 14.80
CA PRO A 347 15.97 -17.39 15.27
C PRO A 347 16.21 -18.88 15.57
N CYS A 348 15.14 -19.68 15.72
CA CYS A 348 15.21 -21.12 15.92
C CYS A 348 15.37 -21.92 14.62
N CYS A 349 15.28 -21.28 13.44
CA CYS A 349 15.35 -21.98 12.16
C CYS A 349 16.62 -22.84 11.97
N ASN A 350 17.78 -22.38 12.46
CA ASN A 350 19.02 -23.17 12.39
C ASN A 350 18.97 -24.44 13.26
N LEU A 351 18.29 -24.37 14.42
CA LEU A 351 18.12 -25.50 15.33
C LEU A 351 17.15 -26.53 14.74
N TRP A 352 16.01 -26.05 14.24
CA TRP A 352 15.00 -26.90 13.57
C TRP A 352 15.56 -27.60 12.35
N ALA A 353 16.34 -26.89 11.52
CA ALA A 353 17.01 -27.50 10.37
C ALA A 353 17.97 -28.63 10.79
N LYS A 354 18.77 -28.43 11.85
CA LYS A 354 19.65 -29.49 12.41
C LYS A 354 18.88 -30.68 12.97
N ASN A 355 17.68 -30.44 13.50
CA ASN A 355 16.81 -31.48 14.05
C ASN A 355 15.95 -32.19 13.00
N GLY A 356 16.14 -31.90 11.70
CA GLY A 356 15.45 -32.59 10.62
C GLY A 356 14.09 -32.02 10.24
N GLU A 357 13.76 -30.79 10.65
CA GLU A 357 12.46 -30.18 10.31
C GLU A 357 12.33 -29.83 8.83
N CYS A 358 13.43 -29.62 8.10
CA CYS A 358 13.37 -29.26 6.67
C CYS A 358 12.58 -30.27 5.81
N PRO A 359 12.84 -31.59 5.91
CA PRO A 359 12.00 -32.60 5.23
C PRO A 359 10.71 -32.95 5.97
N ASN A 360 10.65 -32.79 7.30
CA ASN A 360 9.49 -33.22 8.11
C ASN A 360 8.37 -32.18 8.16
N ASN A 361 8.71 -30.90 8.04
CA ASN A 361 7.81 -29.76 8.10
C ASN A 361 8.07 -28.81 6.93
N VAL A 362 7.99 -29.37 5.71
CA VAL A 362 8.40 -28.71 4.47
C VAL A 362 7.71 -27.37 4.26
N GLU A 363 6.40 -27.27 4.51
CA GLU A 363 5.66 -26.01 4.27
C GLU A 363 6.12 -24.90 5.22
N TYR A 364 6.20 -25.18 6.52
CA TYR A 364 6.64 -24.20 7.51
C TYR A 364 8.11 -23.81 7.30
N MET A 365 8.97 -24.81 7.12
CA MET A 365 10.41 -24.56 6.95
C MET A 365 10.73 -23.86 5.63
N ARG A 366 9.95 -24.13 4.56
CA ARG A 366 10.06 -23.40 3.28
C ARG A 366 9.53 -21.98 3.39
N MET A 367 8.58 -21.71 4.27
CA MET A 367 8.04 -20.36 4.44
C MET A 367 8.92 -19.50 5.34
N TYR A 368 9.35 -20.02 6.49
CA TYR A 368 10.00 -19.23 7.55
C TYR A 368 11.49 -19.51 7.71
N CYS A 369 11.98 -20.67 7.27
CA CYS A 369 13.36 -21.11 7.50
C CYS A 369 14.13 -21.36 6.20
N ARG A 370 13.87 -20.52 5.20
CA ARG A 370 14.37 -20.64 3.81
C ARG A 370 15.88 -20.79 3.75
N ARG A 371 16.60 -19.97 4.53
CA ARG A 371 18.06 -19.98 4.59
C ARG A 371 18.58 -21.25 5.27
N SER A 372 18.02 -21.62 6.43
CA SER A 372 18.48 -22.79 7.20
C SER A 372 18.26 -24.12 6.48
N CYS A 373 17.21 -24.19 5.66
CA CYS A 373 16.88 -25.37 4.85
C CYS A 373 17.41 -25.32 3.42
N ASN A 374 18.27 -24.34 3.09
CA ASN A 374 18.86 -24.18 1.76
C ASN A 374 17.82 -24.07 0.61
N TYR A 375 16.62 -23.55 0.90
CA TYR A 375 15.62 -23.23 -0.13
C TYR A 375 15.96 -21.95 -0.90
N CYS A 376 16.90 -21.17 -0.39
CA CYS A 376 17.51 -20.04 -1.05
C CYS A 376 19.01 -20.06 -0.79
N GLN A 377 19.79 -19.37 -1.62
CA GLN A 377 21.21 -19.15 -1.37
C GLN A 377 21.42 -17.70 -0.93
N SER A 378 22.00 -17.53 0.25
CA SER A 378 22.62 -16.26 0.62
C SER A 378 23.98 -16.20 -0.03
N THR A 379 24.28 -15.04 -0.56
CA THR A 379 25.55 -14.68 -1.20
C THR A 379 26.49 -13.95 -0.25
N ASP A 380 26.01 -13.70 0.96
CA ASP A 380 26.76 -13.06 2.00
C ASP A 380 27.72 -14.09 2.60
N ASN A 381 28.96 -14.07 2.11
CA ASN A 381 30.05 -14.96 2.53
C ASN A 381 30.73 -14.48 3.83
N ARG A 382 30.11 -13.59 4.60
CA ARG A 382 30.57 -13.17 5.94
C ARG A 382 30.38 -14.31 6.96
N GLN A 383 31.12 -15.39 6.78
CA GLN A 383 31.16 -16.55 7.66
C GLN A 383 32.18 -16.39 8.80
N ASN A 384 32.98 -15.32 8.79
CA ASN A 384 34.17 -15.17 9.65
C ASN A 384 33.96 -14.40 10.97
N ASP A 385 32.75 -13.92 11.27
CA ASP A 385 32.46 -13.12 12.50
C ASP A 385 31.61 -13.89 13.53
N ASN A 386 31.96 -15.13 13.86
CA ASN A 386 31.23 -15.96 14.84
C ASN A 386 29.71 -16.09 14.59
N GLY A 387 29.23 -15.72 13.40
CA GLY A 387 27.82 -15.65 13.05
C GLY A 387 27.07 -14.40 13.53
N CYS A 388 27.71 -13.41 14.16
CA CYS A 388 27.04 -12.16 14.55
C CYS A 388 27.29 -11.02 13.55
N PHE A 389 26.28 -10.71 12.76
CA PHE A 389 26.25 -9.53 11.90
C PHE A 389 24.80 -9.22 11.53
N ASP A 390 24.57 -8.02 10.99
CA ASP A 390 23.28 -7.66 10.42
C ASP A 390 23.14 -8.26 9.02
N ARG A 391 22.16 -9.17 8.89
CA ARG A 391 21.81 -9.88 7.66
C ARG A 391 20.87 -9.05 6.77
N HIS A 392 20.10 -8.14 7.37
CA HIS A 392 19.23 -7.23 6.65
C HIS A 392 19.76 -5.81 6.63
N ILE A 393 19.71 -5.14 5.47
CA ILE A 393 20.28 -3.80 5.29
C ILE A 393 19.62 -2.74 6.19
N SER A 394 18.35 -2.91 6.53
CA SER A 394 17.59 -1.96 7.36
C SER A 394 17.75 -2.14 8.87
N CYS A 395 18.62 -3.06 9.34
CA CYS A 395 18.75 -3.34 10.77
C CYS A 395 19.09 -2.11 11.63
N SER A 396 19.98 -1.24 11.13
CA SER A 396 20.32 0.01 11.82
C SER A 396 19.10 0.94 11.99
N HIS A 397 18.27 1.06 10.95
CA HIS A 397 17.06 1.87 10.99
C HIS A 397 15.98 1.24 11.90
N MET A 398 15.76 -0.06 11.79
CA MET A 398 14.80 -0.79 12.62
C MET A 398 15.16 -0.72 14.10
N ARG A 399 16.46 -0.78 14.44
CA ARG A 399 16.94 -0.53 15.80
C ARG A 399 16.52 0.84 16.32
N LEU A 400 16.68 1.91 15.53
CA LEU A 400 16.31 3.27 15.93
C LEU A 400 14.80 3.42 16.19
N ARG A 401 13.98 2.56 15.59
CA ARG A 401 12.52 2.51 15.80
C ARG A 401 12.10 1.62 16.98
N GLY A 402 13.05 1.01 17.70
CA GLY A 402 12.76 0.13 18.83
C GLY A 402 12.35 -1.29 18.43
N GLU A 403 12.55 -1.68 17.16
CA GLU A 403 12.11 -2.98 16.62
C GLU A 403 12.80 -4.17 17.30
N CYS A 404 13.98 -3.98 17.92
CA CYS A 404 14.63 -5.03 18.72
C CYS A 404 13.71 -5.56 19.85
N ASN A 405 12.78 -4.72 20.34
CA ASN A 405 11.81 -5.09 21.38
C ASN A 405 10.42 -5.40 20.81
N GLN A 406 10.08 -4.90 19.62
CA GLN A 406 8.75 -5.05 19.01
C GLN A 406 8.69 -6.26 18.05
N ARG A 407 9.74 -6.47 17.25
CA ARG A 407 9.91 -7.59 16.32
C ARG A 407 11.08 -8.47 16.75
N THR A 408 11.13 -8.82 18.03
CA THR A 408 12.28 -9.45 18.67
C THR A 408 12.74 -10.73 17.96
N LYS A 409 11.84 -11.62 17.52
CA LYS A 409 12.21 -12.85 16.79
C LYS A 409 12.91 -12.56 15.46
N TRP A 410 12.28 -11.76 14.61
CA TRP A 410 12.84 -11.43 13.31
C TRP A 410 14.15 -10.65 13.43
N MET A 411 14.21 -9.69 14.36
CA MET A 411 15.42 -8.92 14.64
C MET A 411 16.52 -9.83 15.19
N ALA A 412 16.19 -10.84 15.98
CA ALA A 412 17.16 -11.76 16.57
C ALA A 412 17.81 -12.65 15.52
N GLU A 413 17.07 -13.02 14.48
CA GLU A 413 17.64 -13.77 13.37
C GLU A 413 18.41 -12.87 12.41
N ASN A 414 17.94 -11.65 12.15
CA ASN A 414 18.43 -10.85 11.03
C ASN A 414 19.24 -9.60 11.40
N CYS A 415 19.20 -9.13 12.65
CA CYS A 415 19.73 -7.84 13.09
C CYS A 415 20.51 -7.91 14.41
N GLN A 416 21.33 -8.95 14.56
CA GLN A 416 22.03 -9.25 15.81
C GLN A 416 23.04 -8.19 16.22
N ALA A 417 23.78 -7.60 15.27
CA ALA A 417 24.78 -6.58 15.57
C ALA A 417 24.10 -5.27 15.96
N SER A 418 23.09 -4.85 15.19
CA SER A 418 22.27 -3.68 15.51
C SER A 418 21.61 -3.82 16.89
N CYS A 419 20.99 -4.95 17.21
CA CYS A 419 20.32 -5.13 18.49
C CYS A 419 21.25 -5.47 19.67
N GLY A 420 22.57 -5.53 19.46
CA GLY A 420 23.55 -5.80 20.52
C GLY A 420 23.53 -7.25 21.04
N TRP A 421 23.14 -8.21 20.21
CA TRP A 421 23.02 -9.63 20.57
C TRP A 421 24.22 -10.50 20.20
N CYS A 422 25.35 -9.90 19.80
CA CYS A 422 26.56 -10.65 19.42
C CYS A 422 27.19 -11.50 20.53
N ASN A 423 26.87 -11.22 21.80
CA ASN A 423 27.37 -12.00 22.94
C ASN A 423 26.39 -13.08 23.39
N ILE A 424 25.33 -13.36 22.62
CA ILE A 424 24.32 -14.38 22.91
C ILE A 424 24.47 -15.50 21.88
N SER A 425 24.54 -16.75 22.33
CA SER A 425 24.61 -17.88 21.40
C SER A 425 23.31 -17.99 20.60
N ALA A 426 23.37 -18.53 19.37
CA ALA A 426 22.16 -18.72 18.55
C ALA A 426 21.12 -19.62 19.25
N TYR A 427 21.57 -20.56 20.08
CA TYR A 427 20.70 -21.39 20.91
C TYR A 427 19.99 -20.55 21.99
N ASP A 428 20.75 -19.77 22.76
CA ASP A 428 20.18 -18.91 23.81
C ASP A 428 19.26 -17.84 23.23
N LEU A 429 19.58 -17.32 22.04
CA LEU A 429 18.78 -16.32 21.36
C LEU A 429 17.44 -16.91 20.87
N CYS A 430 17.44 -18.13 20.34
CA CYS A 430 16.22 -18.89 20.05
C CYS A 430 15.36 -19.06 21.32
N ILE A 431 15.93 -19.53 22.43
CA ILE A 431 15.16 -19.78 23.67
C ILE A 431 14.63 -18.47 24.28
N ARG A 432 15.45 -17.42 24.36
CA ARG A 432 15.07 -16.12 24.96
C ARG A 432 13.92 -15.45 24.20
N THR A 433 13.89 -15.60 22.88
CA THR A 433 12.88 -14.95 22.02
C THR A 433 11.65 -15.81 21.77
N ALA A 434 11.72 -17.12 22.02
CA ALA A 434 10.56 -18.02 21.99
C ALA A 434 9.62 -17.87 23.20
N LEU A 435 10.10 -17.31 24.32
CA LEU A 435 9.38 -17.21 25.60
C LEU A 435 8.71 -15.84 25.85
N THR A 436 8.98 -14.84 25.00
CA THR A 436 8.31 -13.54 25.02
C THR A 436 7.14 -13.57 24.04
N ASN A 437 5.93 -13.79 24.56
CA ASN A 437 4.65 -13.65 23.84
C ASN A 437 3.87 -12.46 24.37
#